data_AF-A0A3C7W1T4-F1
#
_entry.id   AF-A0A3C7W1T4-F1
#
_cell.length_a   1.000
_cell.length_b   1.000
_cell.length_c   1.000
_cell.angle_alpha   90.00
_cell.angle_beta   90.00
_cell.angle_gamma   90.00
#
_symmetry.space_group_name_H-M   'P 1'
#
loop_
_entity.id
_entity.type
_entity.pdbx_description
1 polymer ?
#
loop_
_entity_poly.entity_id
_entity_poly.type
_entity_poly.pdbx_seq_one_letter_code
_entity_poly.pdbx_strand_id
1 'polypeptide(L)'
;AAAEKNLPMVVPGWEDSTTGNIFAARVITGEVERAVMKGGIDYMVSLADWYRREGGEHGFGFFQVGGGIAGDFPICVVPMLEQDLGRPTPKWSYFCQISDSTTSYGSYSGAVPNEKITWGKLAMDTPRFIIESDASIVAPLVFAYVLDW
;
A
#
# COMPACT_ATOMS: atom_id res chain seq x y z
N ALA A 1 18.11 7.69 -3.18
CA ALA A 1 17.13 7.40 -4.25
C ALA A 1 15.71 7.95 -3.99
N ALA A 2 14.86 7.33 -3.16
CA ALA A 2 13.45 7.77 -3.00
C ALA A 2 13.33 9.22 -2.46
N ALA A 3 14.11 9.55 -1.43
CA ALA A 3 14.17 10.91 -0.89
C ALA A 3 14.71 11.92 -1.91
N GLU A 4 15.77 11.57 -2.65
CA GLU A 4 16.35 12.43 -3.71
C GLU A 4 15.34 12.73 -4.82
N LYS A 5 14.47 11.75 -5.15
CA LYS A 5 13.41 11.89 -6.16
C LYS A 5 12.08 12.39 -5.59
N ASN A 6 12.04 12.74 -4.29
CA ASN A 6 10.84 13.18 -3.59
C ASN A 6 9.62 12.24 -3.80
N LEU A 7 9.87 10.93 -3.77
CA LEU A 7 8.81 9.93 -3.89
C LEU A 7 8.08 9.78 -2.55
N PRO A 8 6.73 9.68 -2.54
CA PRO A 8 5.98 9.45 -1.32
C PRO A 8 6.40 8.11 -0.70
N MET A 9 6.60 8.11 0.62
CA MET A 9 6.84 6.88 1.38
C MET A 9 5.79 6.76 2.48
N VAL A 10 5.15 5.60 2.51
CA VAL A 10 4.11 5.28 3.47
C VAL A 10 4.50 3.99 4.14
N VAL A 11 4.82 4.07 5.43
CA VAL A 11 5.35 2.95 6.22
C VAL A 11 4.44 2.74 7.43
N PRO A 12 3.22 2.21 7.22
CA PRO A 12 2.31 1.89 8.30
C PRO A 12 2.88 0.74 9.14
N GLY A 13 2.63 0.75 10.45
CA GLY A 13 3.15 -0.28 11.35
C GLY A 13 4.65 -0.19 11.61
N TRP A 14 5.31 0.94 11.30
CA TRP A 14 6.75 1.13 11.52
C TRP A 14 7.17 0.94 12.98
N GLU A 15 6.23 1.12 13.91
CA GLU A 15 6.45 0.90 15.34
C GLU A 15 6.75 -0.57 15.68
N ASP A 16 6.30 -1.52 14.87
CA ASP A 16 6.65 -2.94 14.99
C ASP A 16 8.03 -3.20 14.35
N SER A 17 9.04 -2.56 14.90
CA SER A 17 10.42 -2.66 14.42
C SER A 17 11.43 -2.33 15.52
N THR A 18 12.70 -2.64 15.27
CA THR A 18 13.81 -2.19 16.13
C THR A 18 13.80 -0.67 16.31
N THR A 19 13.53 0.09 15.25
CA THR A 19 13.44 1.56 15.33
C THR A 19 12.27 2.00 16.19
N GLY A 20 11.11 1.34 16.08
CA GLY A 20 9.96 1.58 16.95
C GLY A 20 10.26 1.34 18.42
N ASN A 21 10.93 0.23 18.73
CA ASN A 21 11.35 -0.10 20.10
C ASN A 21 12.34 0.93 20.68
N ILE A 22 13.33 1.34 19.87
CA ILE A 22 14.28 2.39 20.27
C ILE A 22 13.54 3.70 20.52
N PHE A 23 12.62 4.09 19.63
CA PHE A 23 11.82 5.30 19.80
C PHE A 23 10.99 5.27 21.08
N ALA A 24 10.29 4.15 21.34
CA ALA A 24 9.53 3.98 22.58
C ALA A 24 10.39 4.13 23.83
N ALA A 25 11.61 3.58 23.83
CA ALA A 25 12.56 3.76 24.93
C ALA A 25 12.97 5.23 25.14
N ARG A 26 13.16 6.00 24.04
CA ARG A 26 13.47 7.45 24.10
C ARG A 26 12.31 8.29 24.59
N VAL A 27 11.08 7.87 24.28
CA VAL A 27 9.88 8.48 24.85
C VAL A 27 9.78 8.22 26.35
N ILE A 28 10.00 6.98 26.80
CA ILE A 28 9.95 6.60 28.22
C ILE A 28 11.00 7.34 29.05
N THR A 29 12.19 7.55 28.50
CA THR A 29 13.30 8.25 29.17
C THR A 29 13.19 9.78 29.10
N GLY A 30 12.21 10.31 28.35
CA GLY A 30 12.02 11.77 28.19
C GLY A 30 13.05 12.42 27.26
N GLU A 31 13.84 11.64 26.52
CA GLU A 31 14.81 12.17 25.55
C GLU A 31 14.13 12.71 24.29
N VAL A 32 12.94 12.18 23.96
CA VAL A 32 12.18 12.54 22.75
C VAL A 32 10.69 12.56 23.07
N GLU A 33 9.97 13.57 22.58
CA GLU A 33 8.51 13.61 22.67
C GLU A 33 7.87 12.67 21.65
N ARG A 34 6.81 11.95 22.05
CA ARG A 34 6.07 11.07 21.13
C ARG A 34 5.58 11.78 19.85
N ALA A 35 5.24 13.07 19.95
CA ALA A 35 4.65 13.86 18.87
C ALA A 35 5.59 14.14 17.68
N VAL A 36 6.90 13.92 17.82
CA VAL A 36 7.85 14.15 16.72
C VAL A 36 7.72 13.14 15.58
N MET A 37 7.04 12.02 15.83
CA MET A 37 6.84 10.95 14.86
C MET A 37 5.38 10.83 14.45
N LYS A 38 5.17 10.71 13.14
CA LYS A 38 3.86 10.46 12.53
C LYS A 38 3.45 9.00 12.70
N GLY A 39 2.15 8.78 12.92
CA GLY A 39 1.53 7.46 12.99
C GLY A 39 0.87 7.03 11.68
N GLY A 40 0.21 5.87 11.70
CA GLY A 40 -0.52 5.35 10.55
C GLY A 40 -1.60 6.31 10.03
N ILE A 41 -2.34 6.99 10.92
CA ILE A 41 -3.38 7.95 10.49
C ILE A 41 -2.77 9.13 9.72
N ASP A 42 -1.65 9.68 10.17
CA ASP A 42 -0.95 10.75 9.46
C ASP A 42 -0.50 10.30 8.07
N TYR A 43 -0.02 9.05 7.95
CA TYR A 43 0.32 8.47 6.65
C TYR A 43 -0.91 8.35 5.75
N MET A 44 -2.05 7.85 6.24
CA MET A 44 -3.27 7.70 5.45
C MET A 44 -3.76 9.05 4.92
N VAL A 45 -3.77 10.08 5.77
CA VAL A 45 -4.13 11.45 5.36
C VAL A 45 -3.18 11.95 4.28
N SER A 46 -1.86 11.83 4.51
CA SER A 46 -0.86 12.29 3.53
C SER A 46 -0.93 11.54 2.20
N LEU A 47 -1.22 10.23 2.24
CA LEU A 47 -1.33 9.38 1.06
C LEU A 47 -2.61 9.71 0.29
N ALA A 48 -3.72 9.97 0.98
CA ALA A 48 -4.97 10.39 0.36
C ALA A 48 -4.83 11.75 -0.36
N ASP A 49 -4.14 12.71 0.26
CA ASP A 49 -3.84 14.00 -0.36
C ASP A 49 -2.93 13.84 -1.59
N TRP A 50 -1.90 13.00 -1.49
CA TRP A 50 -1.03 12.67 -2.63
C TRP A 50 -1.83 12.00 -3.76
N TYR A 51 -2.64 10.98 -3.44
CA TYR A 51 -3.42 10.23 -4.43
C TYR A 51 -4.36 11.14 -5.22
N ARG A 52 -5.05 12.06 -4.52
CA ARG A 52 -5.96 13.03 -5.15
C ARG A 52 -5.24 14.03 -6.04
N ARG A 53 -4.04 14.47 -5.64
CA ARG A 53 -3.27 15.45 -6.40
C ARG A 53 -2.63 14.86 -7.64
N GLU A 54 -2.10 13.64 -7.53
CA GLU A 54 -1.27 13.03 -8.57
C GLU A 54 -2.02 12.01 -9.44
N GLY A 55 -3.16 11.47 -8.97
CA GLY A 55 -3.86 10.36 -9.64
C GLY A 55 -4.57 10.70 -10.95
N GLY A 56 -4.77 11.98 -11.25
CA GLY A 56 -5.44 12.43 -12.47
C GLY A 56 -6.82 11.81 -12.67
N GLU A 57 -7.22 11.58 -13.93
CA GLU A 57 -8.52 10.97 -14.26
C GLU A 57 -8.53 9.43 -14.15
N HIS A 58 -7.36 8.80 -14.32
CA HIS A 58 -7.25 7.35 -14.46
C HIS A 58 -6.80 6.63 -13.17
N GLY A 59 -6.35 7.36 -12.16
CA GLY A 59 -5.77 6.77 -10.96
C GLY A 59 -4.44 6.07 -11.23
N PHE A 60 -3.99 5.29 -10.25
CA PHE A 60 -2.70 4.60 -10.30
C PHE A 60 -2.82 3.10 -10.55
N GLY A 61 -1.76 2.51 -11.10
CA GLY A 61 -1.54 1.07 -11.02
C GLY A 61 -0.99 0.66 -9.66
N PHE A 62 -1.45 -0.47 -9.15
CA PHE A 62 -1.03 -1.05 -7.87
C PHE A 62 -0.24 -2.34 -8.11
N PHE A 63 1.08 -2.27 -7.97
CA PHE A 63 1.97 -3.43 -8.06
C PHE A 63 2.45 -3.82 -6.66
N GLN A 64 1.99 -4.97 -6.18
CA GLN A 64 2.19 -5.45 -4.82
C GLN A 64 3.17 -6.62 -4.82
N VAL A 65 4.17 -6.55 -3.94
CA VAL A 65 5.10 -7.65 -3.67
C VAL A 65 4.81 -8.18 -2.27
N GLY A 66 4.34 -9.41 -2.18
CA GLY A 66 3.88 -10.02 -0.93
C GLY A 66 2.46 -9.60 -0.54
N GLY A 67 2.20 -9.55 0.76
CA GLY A 67 0.91 -9.26 1.37
C GLY A 67 1.00 -8.29 2.55
N GLY A 68 0.07 -8.44 3.49
CA GLY A 68 0.07 -7.71 4.75
C GLY A 68 -0.17 -6.21 4.60
N ILE A 69 0.25 -5.48 5.63
CA ILE A 69 0.01 -4.05 5.76
C ILE A 69 0.56 -3.23 4.57
N ALA A 70 1.62 -3.71 3.92
CA ALA A 70 2.23 -3.05 2.76
C ALA A 70 1.32 -3.01 1.53
N GLY A 71 0.49 -4.03 1.31
CA GLY A 71 -0.54 -4.02 0.26
C GLY A 71 -1.85 -3.40 0.75
N ASP A 72 -2.24 -3.77 1.96
CA ASP A 72 -3.58 -3.55 2.49
C ASP A 72 -3.83 -2.11 2.93
N PHE A 73 -2.85 -1.47 3.56
CA PHE A 73 -2.97 -0.08 4.00
C PHE A 73 -3.12 0.90 2.83
N PRO A 74 -2.23 0.93 1.82
CA PRO A 74 -2.33 1.94 0.76
C PRO A 74 -3.52 1.72 -0.17
N ILE A 75 -3.92 0.48 -0.44
CA ILE A 75 -5.04 0.22 -1.35
C ILE A 75 -6.39 0.73 -0.79
N CYS A 76 -6.49 0.92 0.53
CA CYS A 76 -7.67 1.45 1.22
C CYS A 76 -7.89 2.96 1.02
N VAL A 77 -6.95 3.67 0.42
CA VAL A 77 -7.10 5.12 0.16
C VAL A 77 -8.35 5.41 -0.67
N VAL A 78 -8.57 4.62 -1.73
CA VAL A 78 -9.72 4.80 -2.63
C VAL A 78 -11.05 4.59 -1.90
N PRO A 79 -11.33 3.44 -1.24
CA PRO A 79 -12.60 3.25 -0.55
C PRO A 79 -12.80 4.24 0.60
N MET A 80 -11.74 4.64 1.32
CA MET A 80 -11.85 5.68 2.34
C MET A 80 -12.26 7.04 1.73
N LEU A 81 -11.66 7.42 0.60
CA LEU A 81 -12.03 8.66 -0.10
C LEU A 81 -13.47 8.59 -0.64
N GLU A 82 -13.87 7.48 -1.27
CA GLU A 82 -15.19 7.35 -1.90
C GLU A 82 -16.33 7.13 -0.89
N GLN A 83 -16.16 6.18 0.03
CA GLN A 83 -17.23 5.71 0.90
C GLN A 83 -17.30 6.51 2.20
N ASP A 84 -16.15 6.75 2.85
CA ASP A 84 -16.12 7.42 4.15
C ASP A 84 -16.17 8.95 4.00
N LEU A 85 -15.47 9.50 3.01
CA LEU A 85 -15.46 10.95 2.74
C LEU A 85 -16.46 11.40 1.67
N GLY A 86 -17.12 10.47 0.95
CA GLY A 86 -18.08 10.82 -0.10
C GLY A 86 -17.47 11.55 -1.29
N ARG A 87 -16.16 11.37 -1.54
CA ARG A 87 -15.41 12.07 -2.59
C ARG A 87 -15.18 11.13 -3.78
N PRO A 88 -15.77 11.40 -4.95
CA PRO A 88 -15.50 10.61 -6.16
C PRO A 88 -14.00 10.53 -6.42
N THR A 89 -13.47 9.31 -6.52
CA THR A 89 -12.03 9.07 -6.64
C THR A 89 -11.80 7.97 -7.66
N PRO A 90 -10.91 8.17 -8.66
CA PRO A 90 -10.55 7.11 -9.59
C PRO A 90 -10.05 5.88 -8.83
N LYS A 91 -10.58 4.71 -9.19
CA LYS A 91 -10.13 3.43 -8.63
C LYS A 91 -8.75 3.08 -9.16
N TRP A 92 -8.08 2.11 -8.54
CA TRP A 92 -6.81 1.62 -9.06
C TRP A 92 -7.02 1.03 -10.48
N SER A 93 -6.25 1.54 -11.45
CA SER A 93 -6.40 1.23 -12.88
C SER A 93 -5.72 -0.07 -13.29
N TYR A 94 -4.86 -0.62 -12.42
CA TYR A 94 -4.19 -1.90 -12.62
C TYR A 94 -3.92 -2.53 -11.25
N PHE A 95 -3.99 -3.85 -11.16
CA PHE A 95 -3.57 -4.59 -9.97
C PHE A 95 -2.71 -5.79 -10.35
N CYS A 96 -1.53 -5.90 -9.73
CA CYS A 96 -0.76 -7.14 -9.75
C CYS A 96 -0.23 -7.43 -8.36
N GLN A 97 -0.32 -8.68 -7.93
CA GLN A 97 0.24 -9.13 -6.68
C GLN A 97 1.12 -10.37 -6.92
N ILE A 98 2.36 -10.30 -6.46
CA ILE A 98 3.19 -11.50 -6.29
C ILE A 98 2.96 -11.99 -4.86
N SER A 99 2.48 -13.21 -4.68
CA SER A 99 2.25 -13.79 -3.35
C SER A 99 2.47 -15.29 -3.39
N ASP A 100 3.04 -15.85 -2.33
CA ASP A 100 3.13 -17.29 -2.08
C ASP A 100 1.97 -17.80 -1.21
N SER A 101 1.10 -16.90 -0.73
CA SER A 101 -0.08 -17.25 0.03
C SER A 101 -1.08 -18.01 -0.85
N THR A 102 -1.48 -19.21 -0.44
CA THR A 102 -2.67 -19.84 -1.00
C THR A 102 -3.89 -18.98 -0.69
N THR A 103 -4.81 -18.83 -1.65
CA THR A 103 -6.11 -18.18 -1.41
C THR A 103 -6.79 -18.87 -0.23
N SER A 104 -6.76 -18.25 0.94
CA SER A 104 -7.31 -18.82 2.17
C SER A 104 -8.45 -17.97 2.71
N TYR A 105 -9.37 -18.66 3.38
CA TYR A 105 -10.64 -18.19 3.92
C TYR A 105 -10.52 -16.83 4.66
N GLY A 106 -10.84 -15.73 3.97
CA GLY A 106 -11.13 -14.43 4.58
C GLY A 106 -9.94 -13.58 5.04
N SER A 107 -8.70 -13.89 4.65
CA SER A 107 -7.56 -13.00 4.93
C SER A 107 -7.56 -11.77 4.02
N TYR A 108 -7.31 -10.58 4.57
CA TYR A 108 -7.34 -9.33 3.80
C TYR A 108 -6.27 -9.30 2.68
N SER A 109 -5.09 -9.89 2.98
CA SER A 109 -3.94 -9.94 2.09
C SER A 109 -4.00 -11.03 1.01
N GLY A 110 -4.77 -12.10 1.25
CA GLY A 110 -5.06 -13.18 0.28
C GLY A 110 -6.43 -13.05 -0.38
N ALA A 111 -7.11 -11.92 -0.16
CA ALA A 111 -8.43 -11.63 -0.71
C ALA A 111 -8.41 -11.72 -2.24
N VAL A 112 -9.24 -12.61 -2.79
CA VAL A 112 -9.33 -12.79 -4.23
C VAL A 112 -9.74 -11.48 -4.89
N PRO A 113 -9.34 -11.22 -6.14
CA PRO A 113 -9.55 -9.89 -6.72
C PRO A 113 -11.02 -9.46 -6.82
N ASN A 114 -11.97 -10.40 -6.79
CA ASN A 114 -13.40 -10.11 -6.73
C ASN A 114 -13.82 -9.42 -5.41
N GLU A 115 -13.22 -9.78 -4.27
CA GLU A 115 -13.48 -9.09 -2.98
C GLU A 115 -12.98 -7.64 -3.02
N LYS A 116 -11.88 -7.38 -3.75
CA LYS A 116 -11.38 -6.01 -3.93
C LYS A 116 -12.31 -5.14 -4.80
N ILE A 117 -13.15 -5.74 -5.66
CA ILE A 117 -14.20 -5.03 -6.40
C ILE A 117 -15.34 -4.66 -5.46
N THR A 118 -15.82 -5.61 -4.65
CA THR A 118 -16.96 -5.37 -3.76
C THR A 118 -16.65 -4.31 -2.71
N TRP A 119 -15.38 -4.19 -2.29
CA TRP A 119 -14.91 -3.12 -1.41
C TRP A 119 -14.66 -1.79 -2.12
N GLY A 120 -14.88 -1.69 -3.43
CA GLY A 120 -14.67 -0.44 -4.19
C GLY A 120 -13.22 -0.09 -4.48
N LYS A 121 -12.25 -0.98 -4.21
CA LYS A 121 -10.83 -0.74 -4.50
C LYS A 121 -10.54 -0.80 -6.00
N LEU A 122 -11.14 -1.77 -6.69
CA LEU A 122 -10.96 -2.00 -8.12
C LEU A 122 -12.29 -1.81 -8.86
N ALA A 123 -12.25 -1.34 -10.11
CA ALA A 123 -13.41 -1.40 -10.99
C ALA A 123 -13.62 -2.84 -11.48
N MET A 124 -14.75 -3.17 -12.10
CA MET A 124 -14.99 -4.54 -12.61
C MET A 124 -14.03 -4.89 -13.75
N ASP A 125 -13.72 -3.90 -14.60
CA ASP A 125 -12.89 -3.98 -15.78
C ASP A 125 -11.39 -3.74 -15.52
N THR A 126 -10.99 -3.38 -14.29
CA THR A 126 -9.57 -3.23 -13.93
C THR A 126 -8.78 -4.51 -14.26
N PRO A 127 -7.72 -4.44 -15.09
CA PRO A 127 -6.80 -5.54 -15.32
C PRO A 127 -6.14 -5.97 -14.01
N ARG A 128 -6.22 -7.26 -13.70
CA ARG A 128 -5.79 -7.81 -12.42
C ARG A 128 -5.08 -9.14 -12.58
N PHE A 129 -3.96 -9.30 -11.89
CA PHE A 129 -3.13 -10.51 -11.97
C PHE A 129 -2.63 -10.90 -10.59
N ILE A 130 -2.61 -12.21 -10.30
CA ILE A 130 -1.95 -12.77 -9.13
C ILE A 130 -0.88 -13.73 -9.65
N ILE A 131 0.35 -13.54 -9.21
CA ILE A 131 1.46 -14.45 -9.49
C ILE A 131 1.73 -15.23 -8.22
N GLU A 132 1.33 -16.50 -8.24
CA GLU A 132 1.51 -17.43 -7.13
C GLU A 132 2.95 -17.96 -7.12
N SER A 133 3.86 -17.20 -6.50
CA SER A 133 5.28 -17.55 -6.43
C SER A 133 6.02 -16.72 -5.38
N ASP A 134 7.24 -17.14 -5.05
CA ASP A 134 8.14 -16.36 -4.21
C ASP A 134 8.58 -15.08 -4.95
N ALA A 135 8.43 -13.95 -4.27
CA ALA A 135 8.82 -12.63 -4.76
C ALA A 135 10.29 -12.53 -5.18
N SER A 136 11.18 -13.25 -4.49
CA SER A 136 12.62 -13.25 -4.80
C SER A 136 12.95 -13.89 -6.15
N ILE A 137 12.07 -14.74 -6.68
CA ILE A 137 12.21 -15.35 -8.00
C ILE A 137 11.59 -14.44 -9.06
N VAL A 138 10.34 -14.02 -8.85
CA VAL A 138 9.53 -13.38 -9.89
C VAL A 138 9.80 -11.89 -10.01
N ALA A 139 9.93 -11.16 -8.89
CA ALA A 139 10.05 -9.69 -8.95
C ALA A 139 11.27 -9.24 -9.78
N PRO A 140 12.47 -9.85 -9.65
CA PRO A 140 13.60 -9.50 -10.50
C PRO A 140 13.33 -9.74 -11.99
N LEU A 141 12.65 -10.83 -12.36
CA LEU A 141 12.33 -11.16 -13.76
C LEU A 141 11.33 -10.15 -14.36
N VAL A 142 10.30 -9.79 -13.60
CA VAL A 142 9.31 -8.77 -14.02
C VAL A 142 10.00 -7.43 -14.20
N PHE A 143 10.81 -7.00 -13.24
CA PHE A 143 11.51 -5.71 -13.31
C PHE A 143 12.55 -5.69 -14.44
N ALA A 144 13.29 -6.78 -14.67
CA ALA A 144 14.20 -6.91 -15.81
C ALA A 144 13.47 -6.74 -17.15
N TYR A 145 12.33 -7.41 -17.30
CA TYR A 145 11.57 -7.37 -18.55
C TYR A 145 10.86 -6.03 -18.80
N VAL A 146 10.34 -5.38 -17.75
CA VAL A 146 9.52 -4.17 -17.89
C VAL A 146 10.36 -2.89 -17.82
N LEU A 147 11.47 -2.90 -17.08
CA LEU A 147 12.32 -1.72 -16.85
C LEU A 147 13.64 -1.78 -17.62
N ASP A 148 13.82 -2.76 -18.52
CA ASP A 148 15.05 -3.00 -19.29
C ASP A 148 16.31 -3.11 -18.41
N TRP A 149 16.25 -3.95 -17.36
CA TRP A 149 17.34 -4.16 -16.39
C TRP A 149 18.12 -5.46 -16.64
#